data_AF-A0A6C0CRQ4-F1
#
_entry.id   AF-A0A6C0CRQ4-F1
#
_cell.length_a   1.000
_cell.length_b   1.000
_cell.length_c   1.000
_cell.angle_alpha   90.00
_cell.angle_beta   90.00
_cell.angle_gamma   90.00
#
_symmetry.space_group_name_H-M   'P 1'
#
loop_
_entity.id
_entity.type
_entity.pdbx_description
1 polymer ?
#
loop_
_entity_poly.entity_id
_entity_poly.type
_entity_poly.pdbx_seq_one_letter_code
_entity_poly.pdbx_strand_id
1 'polypeptide(L)'
;MKLLESYETKDDGYFKLYKLDCSVGYRDVLRDVEDYVYDCDGFSVNSRNTGLFTNDREKVGSPLCKEWKYIPPRYIYQPFTPLLERLLEIVQPLYNGYKLSDAIVNVYDEGDFISYHKDYHALKREPCSIVFSFEYDESESHVMEFYRTTGGEWSTRKERGEEREEFTISLPHQSVGLMVGMQRNYVHAIRPGKKRISVVFR
;
A
#
# COMPACT_ATOMS: atom_id res chain seq x y z
N MET A 1 -5.31 -18.78 2.81
CA MET A 1 -5.80 -17.46 3.28
C MET A 1 -7.28 -17.57 3.63
N LYS A 2 -7.73 -16.90 4.70
CA LYS A 2 -9.13 -16.87 5.14
C LYS A 2 -9.68 -15.45 5.01
N LEU A 3 -10.83 -15.26 4.34
CA LEU A 3 -11.52 -13.97 4.30
C LEU A 3 -12.04 -13.63 5.71
N LEU A 4 -11.74 -12.43 6.18
CA LEU A 4 -12.19 -11.89 7.47
C LEU A 4 -13.31 -10.87 7.28
N GLU A 5 -13.14 -9.95 6.34
CA GLU A 5 -14.04 -8.82 6.12
C GLU A 5 -14.09 -8.47 4.63
N SER A 6 -15.22 -7.91 4.19
CA SER A 6 -15.41 -7.40 2.84
C SER A 6 -16.24 -6.12 2.92
N TYR A 7 -15.89 -5.14 2.11
CA TYR A 7 -16.57 -3.86 2.02
C TYR A 7 -16.74 -3.47 0.55
N GLU A 8 -17.94 -3.10 0.14
CA GLU A 8 -18.22 -2.56 -1.19
C GLU A 8 -18.44 -1.05 -1.07
N THR A 9 -17.78 -0.28 -1.93
CA THR A 9 -17.91 1.18 -1.98
C THR A 9 -19.09 1.58 -2.86
N LYS A 10 -19.57 2.81 -2.71
CA LYS A 10 -20.64 3.37 -3.55
C LYS A 10 -20.30 3.51 -5.05
N ASP A 11 -19.02 3.51 -5.43
CA ASP A 11 -18.55 3.85 -6.78
C ASP A 11 -17.95 2.64 -7.53
N ASP A 12 -18.49 1.44 -7.28
CA ASP A 12 -18.13 0.16 -7.89
C ASP A 12 -16.75 -0.44 -7.49
N GLY A 13 -16.08 0.13 -6.49
CA GLY A 13 -14.87 -0.44 -5.90
C GLY A 13 -15.15 -1.32 -4.67
N TYR A 14 -14.16 -2.12 -4.26
CA TYR A 14 -14.28 -2.94 -3.05
C TYR A 14 -12.95 -3.10 -2.29
N PHE A 15 -13.10 -3.46 -1.01
CA PHE A 15 -12.02 -3.91 -0.12
C PHE A 15 -12.30 -5.33 0.36
N LYS A 16 -11.28 -6.20 0.41
CA LYS A 16 -11.35 -7.51 1.08
C LYS A 16 -10.17 -7.71 2.02
N LEU A 17 -10.45 -8.10 3.26
CA LEU A 17 -9.46 -8.41 4.28
C LEU A 17 -9.29 -9.92 4.41
N TYR A 18 -8.06 -10.40 4.34
CA TYR A 18 -7.73 -11.80 4.55
C TYR A 18 -6.76 -11.96 5.73
N LYS A 19 -6.94 -13.02 6.51
CA LYS A 19 -5.88 -13.53 7.38
C LYS A 19 -4.92 -14.36 6.55
N LEU A 20 -3.64 -14.03 6.67
CA LEU A 20 -2.56 -14.82 6.13
C LEU A 20 -2.14 -15.88 7.15
N ASP A 21 -1.91 -17.09 6.64
CA ASP A 21 -1.28 -18.16 7.39
C ASP A 21 0.08 -18.42 6.72
N CYS A 22 1.11 -17.73 7.21
CA CYS A 22 2.47 -17.86 6.70
C CYS A 22 3.48 -17.66 7.83
N SER A 23 4.70 -18.16 7.64
CA SER A 23 5.77 -18.02 8.63
C SER A 23 6.55 -16.70 8.54
N VAL A 24 6.23 -15.81 7.59
CA VAL A 24 6.94 -14.53 7.40
C VAL A 24 6.42 -13.51 8.42
N GLY A 25 7.33 -12.97 9.24
CA GLY A 25 7.01 -11.91 10.22
C GLY A 25 7.75 -10.59 9.94
N TYR A 26 7.52 -9.59 10.80
CA TYR A 26 8.13 -8.26 10.70
C TYR A 26 9.65 -8.31 10.51
N ARG A 27 10.35 -9.12 11.33
CA ARG A 27 11.82 -9.20 11.31
C ARG A 27 12.37 -9.81 10.03
N ASP A 28 11.65 -10.77 9.44
CA ASP A 28 12.06 -11.38 8.18
C ASP A 28 11.98 -10.39 7.03
N VAL A 29 10.89 -9.61 6.99
CA VAL A 29 10.71 -8.55 6.00
C VAL A 29 11.74 -7.45 6.21
N LEU A 30 11.94 -6.98 7.44
CA LEU A 30 12.90 -5.91 7.74
C LEU A 30 14.31 -6.26 7.27
N ARG A 31 14.81 -7.43 7.67
CA ARG A 31 16.16 -7.91 7.28
C ARG A 31 16.34 -8.03 5.77
N ASP A 32 15.28 -8.34 5.04
CA ASP A 32 15.33 -8.50 3.59
C ASP A 32 15.35 -7.16 2.85
N VAL A 33 14.75 -6.11 3.44
CA VAL A 33 14.56 -4.80 2.77
C VAL A 33 15.38 -3.67 3.36
N GLU A 34 16.03 -3.83 4.52
CA GLU A 34 16.66 -2.75 5.29
C GLU A 34 17.69 -1.95 4.49
N ASP A 35 18.49 -2.62 3.65
CA ASP A 35 19.51 -1.98 2.80
C ASP A 35 18.92 -1.27 1.57
N TYR A 36 17.62 -1.45 1.30
CA TYR A 36 16.93 -1.00 0.10
C TYR A 36 15.83 0.03 0.38
N VAL A 37 15.49 0.26 1.64
CA VAL A 37 14.55 1.29 2.05
C VAL A 37 15.31 2.57 2.37
N TYR A 38 14.79 3.69 1.87
CA TYR A 38 15.40 4.99 2.07
C TYR A 38 14.69 5.72 3.19
N ASP A 39 15.48 6.46 3.98
CA ASP A 39 14.97 7.28 5.05
C ASP A 39 13.97 8.33 4.57
N CYS A 40 13.03 8.68 5.43
CA CYS A 40 12.24 9.87 5.22
C CYS A 40 13.15 11.10 5.19
N ASP A 41 13.01 11.92 4.15
CA ASP A 41 13.73 13.18 3.97
C ASP A 41 13.34 14.27 4.98
N GLY A 42 12.40 14.01 5.90
CA GLY A 42 12.00 14.94 6.97
C GLY A 42 11.23 16.19 6.51
N PHE A 43 11.20 16.45 5.20
CA PHE A 43 10.46 17.56 4.57
C PHE A 43 9.12 17.14 3.99
N SER A 44 8.85 15.83 3.90
CA SER A 44 7.60 15.32 3.36
C SER A 44 6.47 15.34 4.40
N VAL A 45 5.23 15.51 3.94
CA VAL A 45 4.01 15.39 4.76
C VAL A 45 3.74 13.96 5.27
N ASN A 46 4.68 13.04 5.04
CA ASN A 46 4.64 11.66 5.50
C ASN A 46 5.94 11.35 6.26
N SER A 47 5.87 10.60 7.34
CA SER A 47 7.04 10.15 8.07
C SER A 47 7.08 8.63 8.00
N ARG A 48 7.82 8.09 7.04
CA ARG A 48 8.09 6.64 6.92
C ARG A 48 9.23 6.40 5.96
N ASN A 49 9.95 5.31 6.18
CA ASN A 49 10.96 4.84 5.25
C ASN A 49 10.29 4.07 4.11
N THR A 50 10.84 4.15 2.90
CA THR A 50 10.19 3.57 1.72
C THR A 50 11.20 3.03 0.72
N GLY A 51 10.88 1.88 0.15
CA GLY A 51 11.56 1.31 -1.01
C GLY A 51 10.56 0.95 -2.10
N LEU A 52 10.94 1.23 -3.35
CA LEU A 52 10.16 0.87 -4.53
C LEU A 52 10.85 -0.28 -5.28
N PHE A 53 10.11 -1.35 -5.53
CA PHE A 53 10.62 -2.58 -6.10
C PHE A 53 9.79 -3.00 -7.32
N THR A 54 10.39 -3.76 -8.22
CA THR A 54 9.71 -4.38 -9.37
C THR A 54 10.37 -5.70 -9.79
N ASN A 55 9.57 -6.64 -10.30
CA ASN A 55 10.08 -7.83 -10.99
C ASN A 55 10.24 -7.62 -12.50
N ASP A 56 9.88 -6.43 -13.00
CA ASP A 56 10.12 -6.01 -14.38
C ASP A 56 11.53 -5.41 -14.52
N ARG A 57 12.44 -6.17 -15.13
CA ARG A 57 13.84 -5.77 -15.29
C ARG A 57 14.02 -4.48 -16.09
N GLU A 58 13.09 -4.13 -16.98
CA GLU A 58 13.20 -2.91 -17.78
C GLU A 58 12.90 -1.64 -16.98
N LYS A 59 12.18 -1.77 -15.86
CA LYS A 59 11.85 -0.64 -14.98
C LYS A 59 12.94 -0.33 -13.97
N VAL A 60 13.85 -1.26 -13.67
CA VAL A 60 14.89 -1.06 -12.65
C VAL A 60 15.73 0.19 -12.98
N GLY A 61 15.92 1.06 -11.98
CA GLY A 61 16.60 2.36 -12.12
C GLY A 61 15.73 3.48 -12.69
N SER A 62 14.52 3.19 -13.16
CA SER A 62 13.57 4.21 -13.61
C SER A 62 12.71 4.74 -12.45
N PRO A 63 12.22 5.99 -12.54
CA PRO A 63 11.37 6.55 -11.50
C PRO A 63 9.92 6.05 -11.57
N LEU A 64 9.21 6.08 -10.44
CA LEU A 64 7.78 5.76 -10.33
C LEU A 64 6.92 6.55 -11.32
N CYS A 65 7.17 7.86 -11.42
CA CYS A 65 6.44 8.76 -12.31
C CYS A 65 7.43 9.62 -13.09
N LYS A 66 7.64 9.32 -14.38
CA LYS A 66 8.60 10.05 -15.24
C LYS A 66 8.27 11.53 -15.42
N GLU A 67 7.04 11.95 -15.15
CA GLU A 67 6.57 13.33 -15.28
C GLU A 67 6.93 14.21 -14.07
N TRP A 68 7.30 13.60 -12.94
CA TRP A 68 7.68 14.36 -11.76
C TRP A 68 9.05 15.01 -11.95
N LYS A 69 9.12 16.33 -11.78
CA LYS A 69 10.35 17.13 -11.99
C LYS A 69 11.47 16.77 -11.01
N TYR A 70 11.12 16.36 -9.80
CA TYR A 70 12.05 15.90 -8.78
C TYR A 70 11.48 14.62 -8.16
N ILE A 71 12.30 13.57 -8.14
CA ILE A 71 11.87 12.25 -7.69
C ILE A 71 12.86 11.79 -6.64
N PRO A 72 12.43 11.72 -5.37
CA PRO A 72 13.24 11.17 -4.30
C PRO A 72 13.74 9.76 -4.64
N PRO A 73 14.99 9.38 -4.27
CA PRO A 73 15.54 8.05 -4.51
C PRO A 73 14.65 6.89 -4.06
N ARG A 74 13.88 7.08 -2.97
CA ARG A 74 12.88 6.12 -2.46
C ARG A 74 11.78 5.72 -3.45
N TYR A 75 11.63 6.46 -4.55
CA TYR A 75 10.68 6.18 -5.64
C TYR A 75 11.36 5.84 -6.97
N ILE A 76 12.61 5.34 -6.91
CA ILE A 76 13.30 4.72 -8.04
C ILE A 76 13.18 3.20 -7.90
N TYR A 77 12.82 2.53 -8.98
CA TYR A 77 12.61 1.08 -8.98
C TYR A 77 13.89 0.31 -8.73
N GLN A 78 13.82 -0.64 -7.80
CA GLN A 78 14.85 -1.63 -7.49
C GLN A 78 14.35 -3.03 -7.88
N PRO A 79 15.24 -4.02 -8.11
CA PRO A 79 14.80 -5.38 -8.35
C PRO A 79 14.09 -5.95 -7.12
N PHE A 80 13.09 -6.81 -7.31
CA PHE A 80 12.51 -7.61 -6.23
C PHE A 80 13.58 -8.39 -5.46
N THR A 81 13.40 -8.46 -4.15
CA THR A 81 14.11 -9.41 -3.32
C THR A 81 13.45 -10.79 -3.42
N PRO A 82 14.16 -11.89 -3.05
CA PRO A 82 13.56 -13.22 -3.03
C PRO A 82 12.32 -13.32 -2.12
N LEU A 83 12.27 -12.57 -1.01
CA LEU A 83 11.10 -12.55 -0.14
C LEU A 83 9.91 -11.86 -0.82
N LEU A 84 10.13 -10.76 -1.54
CA LEU A 84 9.05 -10.06 -2.27
C LEU A 84 8.48 -10.93 -3.41
N GLU A 85 9.31 -11.70 -4.11
CA GLU A 85 8.83 -12.69 -5.09
C GLU A 85 7.90 -13.72 -4.44
N ARG A 86 8.31 -14.28 -3.30
CA ARG A 86 7.49 -15.25 -2.55
C ARG A 86 6.18 -14.65 -2.04
N LEU A 87 6.21 -13.41 -1.54
CA LEU A 87 4.98 -12.72 -1.11
C LEU A 87 4.05 -12.46 -2.28
N LEU A 88 4.57 -12.07 -3.44
CA LEU A 88 3.78 -11.89 -4.66
C LEU A 88 3.08 -13.20 -5.07
N GLU A 89 3.79 -14.33 -5.07
CA GLU A 89 3.21 -15.64 -5.40
C GLU A 89 2.02 -16.01 -4.52
N ILE A 90 2.05 -15.64 -3.23
CA ILE A 90 0.97 -15.89 -2.28
C ILE A 90 -0.30 -15.09 -2.65
N VAL A 91 -0.15 -13.82 -3.06
CA VAL A 91 -1.31 -12.93 -3.25
C VAL A 91 -1.75 -12.73 -4.68
N GLN A 92 -0.91 -13.03 -5.66
CA GLN A 92 -1.27 -12.92 -7.08
C GLN A 92 -2.60 -13.64 -7.43
N PRO A 93 -2.94 -14.81 -6.84
CA PRO A 93 -4.23 -15.45 -7.09
C PRO A 93 -5.46 -14.67 -6.61
N LEU A 94 -5.30 -13.68 -5.71
CA LEU A 94 -6.42 -12.86 -5.20
C LEU A 94 -6.95 -11.88 -6.26
N TYR A 95 -6.15 -11.57 -7.29
CA TYR A 95 -6.52 -10.64 -8.35
C TYR A 95 -6.07 -11.15 -9.72
N ASN A 96 -7.03 -11.32 -10.63
CA ASN A 96 -6.80 -11.89 -11.96
C ASN A 96 -6.91 -10.87 -13.10
N GLY A 97 -7.20 -9.60 -12.81
CA GLY A 97 -7.33 -8.56 -13.84
C GLY A 97 -6.02 -8.27 -14.57
N TYR A 98 -4.89 -8.38 -13.87
CA TYR A 98 -3.55 -8.32 -14.46
C TYR A 98 -2.49 -8.89 -13.50
N LYS A 99 -1.29 -9.12 -14.03
CA LYS A 99 -0.12 -9.49 -13.22
C LYS A 99 0.40 -8.27 -12.46
N LEU A 100 0.51 -8.39 -11.14
CA LEU A 100 1.17 -7.42 -10.29
C LEU A 100 2.68 -7.57 -10.51
N SER A 101 3.38 -6.46 -10.67
CA SER A 101 4.82 -6.47 -10.98
C SER A 101 5.62 -5.52 -10.12
N ASP A 102 4.95 -4.58 -9.45
CA ASP A 102 5.59 -3.56 -8.65
C ASP A 102 5.21 -3.74 -7.18
N ALA A 103 6.12 -3.40 -6.27
CA ALA A 103 5.88 -3.39 -4.84
C ALA A 103 6.40 -2.09 -4.22
N ILE A 104 5.62 -1.49 -3.32
CA ILE A 104 6.10 -0.46 -2.41
C ILE A 104 6.22 -1.07 -1.02
N VAL A 105 7.41 -1.02 -0.43
CA VAL A 105 7.61 -1.40 0.96
C VAL A 105 7.71 -0.13 1.78
N ASN A 106 6.85 -0.01 2.79
CA ASN A 106 6.86 1.11 3.72
C ASN A 106 7.23 0.58 5.11
N VAL A 107 8.29 1.13 5.70
CA VAL A 107 8.74 0.81 7.06
C VAL A 107 8.41 2.00 7.94
N TYR A 108 7.59 1.77 8.96
CA TYR A 108 7.11 2.78 9.89
C TYR A 108 7.75 2.56 11.25
N ASP A 109 8.35 3.60 11.81
CA ASP A 109 8.72 3.66 13.22
C ASP A 109 7.52 4.07 14.11
N GLU A 110 7.73 4.20 15.41
CA GLU A 110 6.66 4.64 16.31
C GLU A 110 6.29 6.11 16.04
N GLY A 111 5.00 6.38 15.85
CA GLY A 111 4.47 7.70 15.49
C GLY A 111 4.45 7.99 14.00
N ASP A 112 5.00 7.10 13.16
CA ASP A 112 5.06 7.30 11.73
C ASP A 112 3.71 7.17 11.02
N PHE A 113 3.51 7.97 9.98
CA PHE A 113 2.22 8.11 9.30
C PHE A 113 2.32 8.39 7.80
N ILE A 114 1.18 8.22 7.13
CA ILE A 114 0.97 8.69 5.75
C ILE A 114 -0.35 9.45 5.70
N SER A 115 -0.27 10.69 5.22
CA SER A 115 -1.42 11.57 5.09
C SER A 115 -2.41 11.08 4.03
N TYR A 116 -3.62 11.66 4.01
CA TYR A 116 -4.63 11.31 3.02
C TYR A 116 -4.12 11.54 1.60
N HIS A 117 -4.13 10.49 0.79
CA HIS A 117 -3.63 10.52 -0.57
C HIS A 117 -4.37 9.52 -1.46
N LYS A 118 -4.17 9.66 -2.77
CA LYS A 118 -4.49 8.63 -3.76
C LYS A 118 -3.22 7.94 -4.21
N ASP A 119 -3.32 6.63 -4.44
CA ASP A 119 -2.24 5.88 -5.08
C ASP A 119 -2.02 6.40 -6.50
N TYR A 120 -0.75 6.59 -6.86
CA TYR A 120 -0.41 6.86 -8.26
C TYR A 120 -0.38 5.55 -9.05
N HIS A 121 -1.23 5.46 -10.07
CA HIS A 121 -1.25 4.39 -11.06
C HIS A 121 -0.88 4.95 -12.44
N ALA A 122 0.24 4.52 -13.00
CA ALA A 122 0.72 5.04 -14.29
C ALA A 122 -0.16 4.63 -15.49
N LEU A 123 -0.84 3.48 -15.38
CA LEU A 123 -1.69 2.93 -16.43
C LEU A 123 -3.16 3.24 -16.14
N LYS A 124 -3.90 3.64 -17.18
CA LYS A 124 -5.36 3.83 -17.15
C LYS A 124 -6.10 2.48 -17.15
N ARG A 125 -5.81 1.64 -16.15
CA ARG A 125 -6.53 0.38 -15.86
C ARG A 125 -7.28 0.50 -14.54
N GLU A 126 -8.08 -0.51 -14.22
CA GLU A 126 -8.65 -0.59 -12.87
C GLU A 126 -7.53 -0.61 -11.83
N PRO A 127 -7.51 0.33 -10.87
CA PRO A 127 -6.49 0.32 -9.85
C PRO A 127 -6.70 -0.88 -8.92
N CYS A 128 -5.61 -1.62 -8.66
CA CYS A 128 -5.56 -2.66 -7.67
C CYS A 128 -4.31 -2.48 -6.81
N SER A 129 -4.48 -2.59 -5.49
CA SER A 129 -3.40 -2.59 -4.51
C SER A 129 -3.65 -3.77 -3.55
N ILE A 130 -2.64 -4.61 -3.35
CA ILE A 130 -2.68 -5.68 -2.32
C ILE A 130 -1.65 -5.36 -1.24
N VAL A 131 -2.12 -5.18 -0.01
CA VAL A 131 -1.32 -4.70 1.12
C VAL A 131 -1.16 -5.80 2.14
N PHE A 132 0.07 -6.24 2.39
CA PHE A 132 0.41 -6.98 3.59
C PHE A 132 0.63 -6.02 4.76
N SER A 133 0.16 -6.40 5.95
CA SER A 133 0.54 -5.77 7.23
C SER A 133 1.39 -6.74 8.05
N PHE A 134 2.55 -6.26 8.47
CA PHE A 134 3.44 -6.92 9.42
C PHE A 134 3.72 -5.96 10.58
N GLU A 135 3.03 -6.14 11.69
CA GLU A 135 3.26 -5.37 12.92
C GLU A 135 4.48 -5.92 13.68
N TYR A 136 5.23 -5.04 14.37
CA TYR A 136 6.34 -5.47 15.24
C TYR A 136 5.84 -6.20 16.49
N ASP A 137 4.76 -5.71 17.08
CA ASP A 137 4.00 -6.38 18.13
C ASP A 137 2.80 -7.08 17.47
N GLU A 138 2.73 -8.40 17.57
CA GLU A 138 1.73 -9.22 16.88
C GLU A 138 0.30 -9.00 17.42
N SER A 139 0.16 -8.41 18.61
CA SER A 139 -1.14 -8.05 19.20
C SER A 139 -1.73 -6.76 18.63
N GLU A 140 -0.89 -5.96 17.97
CA GLU A 140 -1.30 -4.69 17.38
C GLU A 140 -2.01 -4.89 16.03
N SER A 141 -2.69 -3.83 15.61
CA SER A 141 -3.32 -3.73 14.29
C SER A 141 -3.21 -2.31 13.82
N HIS A 142 -2.92 -2.10 12.53
CA HIS A 142 -2.94 -0.76 11.99
C HIS A 142 -4.33 -0.38 11.51
N VAL A 143 -4.66 0.91 11.54
CA VAL A 143 -5.94 1.42 11.06
C VAL A 143 -5.73 2.23 9.79
N MET A 144 -6.33 1.77 8.70
CA MET A 144 -6.52 2.54 7.48
C MET A 144 -7.77 3.38 7.59
N GLU A 145 -7.68 4.63 7.18
CA GLU A 145 -8.82 5.53 7.11
C GLU A 145 -9.14 5.86 5.67
N PHE A 146 -10.42 5.85 5.33
CA PHE A 146 -10.91 6.14 3.99
C PHE A 146 -11.95 7.25 4.04
N TYR A 147 -11.94 8.11 3.02
CA TYR A 147 -13.11 8.93 2.72
C TYR A 147 -13.29 9.09 1.22
N ARG A 148 -14.56 9.23 0.82
CA ARG A 148 -14.96 9.48 -0.55
C ARG A 148 -14.63 10.92 -0.98
N THR A 149 -14.13 11.04 -2.19
CA THR A 149 -13.72 12.30 -2.82
C THR A 149 -14.73 12.74 -3.89
N THR A 150 -14.66 14.01 -4.26
CA THR A 150 -15.42 14.64 -5.34
C THR A 150 -14.47 15.26 -6.35
N GLY A 151 -14.91 15.38 -7.61
CA GLY A 151 -14.15 16.04 -8.68
C GLY A 151 -13.43 15.05 -9.61
N GLY A 152 -12.34 15.50 -10.24
CA GLY A 152 -11.58 14.70 -11.19
C GLY A 152 -10.71 13.62 -10.56
N GLU A 153 -10.07 12.81 -11.41
CA GLU A 153 -9.28 11.62 -11.06
C GLU A 153 -8.31 11.83 -9.88
N TRP A 154 -7.58 12.95 -9.85
CA TRP A 154 -6.58 13.25 -8.82
C TRP A 154 -7.10 14.12 -7.66
N SER A 155 -8.40 14.40 -7.61
CA SER A 155 -8.97 15.23 -6.55
C SER A 155 -8.94 14.52 -5.20
N THR A 156 -8.46 15.22 -4.17
CA THR A 156 -8.53 14.80 -2.76
C THR A 156 -9.63 15.53 -1.99
N ARG A 157 -10.51 16.26 -2.69
CA ARG A 157 -11.60 17.02 -2.06
C ARG A 157 -12.63 16.08 -1.45
N LYS A 158 -12.72 16.04 -0.11
CA LYS A 158 -13.70 15.25 0.64
C LYS A 158 -15.14 15.57 0.24
N GLU A 159 -15.94 14.54 -0.03
CA GLU A 159 -17.40 14.62 -0.17
C GLU A 159 -18.03 14.94 1.20
N ARG A 160 -18.95 15.91 1.21
CA ARG A 160 -19.63 16.39 2.43
C ARG A 160 -21.16 16.37 2.31
N GLY A 161 -21.71 16.07 1.13
CA GLY A 161 -23.13 16.00 0.86
C GLY A 161 -23.76 14.65 1.25
N GLU A 162 -24.89 14.34 0.60
CA GLU A 162 -25.67 13.11 0.86
C GLU A 162 -24.88 11.84 0.48
N GLU A 163 -23.98 11.95 -0.50
CA GLU A 163 -23.14 10.84 -0.93
C GLU A 163 -21.82 10.71 -0.13
N ARG A 164 -21.73 11.37 1.03
CA ARG A 164 -20.57 11.21 1.91
C ARG A 164 -20.39 9.75 2.33
N GLU A 165 -19.14 9.32 2.38
CA GLU A 165 -18.76 8.01 2.90
C GLU A 165 -17.37 8.11 3.52
N GLU A 166 -17.24 7.59 4.74
CA GLU A 166 -15.98 7.46 5.46
C GLU A 166 -16.03 6.18 6.30
N PHE A 167 -14.92 5.46 6.35
CA PHE A 167 -14.82 4.23 7.09
C PHE A 167 -13.36 3.95 7.45
N THR A 168 -13.17 3.02 8.39
CA THR A 168 -11.84 2.58 8.82
C THR A 168 -11.73 1.08 8.72
N ILE A 169 -10.56 0.59 8.33
CA ILE A 169 -10.27 -0.84 8.28
C ILE A 169 -9.07 -1.12 9.17
N SER A 170 -9.22 -2.07 10.09
CA SER A 170 -8.10 -2.56 10.89
C SER A 170 -7.40 -3.69 10.15
N LEU A 171 -6.08 -3.58 9.93
CA LEU A 171 -5.23 -4.63 9.38
C LEU A 171 -4.40 -5.23 10.52
N PRO A 172 -4.76 -6.40 11.04
CA PRO A 172 -3.96 -7.10 12.04
C PRO A 172 -2.62 -7.58 11.50
N HIS A 173 -1.69 -7.91 12.39
CA HIS A 173 -0.46 -8.61 12.03
C HIS A 173 -0.74 -9.83 11.12
N GLN A 174 0.03 -9.98 10.04
CA GLN A 174 -0.15 -11.02 9.02
C GLN A 174 -1.55 -11.01 8.43
N SER A 175 -2.02 -9.83 8.02
CA SER A 175 -3.23 -9.68 7.21
C SER A 175 -2.88 -9.17 5.81
N VAL A 176 -3.81 -9.42 4.89
CA VAL A 176 -3.73 -8.97 3.50
C VAL A 176 -5.00 -8.20 3.16
N GLY A 177 -4.87 -6.92 2.85
CA GLY A 177 -5.93 -6.09 2.31
C GLY A 177 -5.87 -6.02 0.79
N LEU A 178 -6.94 -6.39 0.10
CA LEU A 178 -7.12 -6.23 -1.34
C LEU A 178 -8.03 -5.02 -1.60
N MET A 179 -7.52 -4.00 -2.28
CA MET A 179 -8.26 -2.81 -2.71
C MET A 179 -8.37 -2.78 -4.23
N VAL A 180 -9.60 -2.76 -4.76
CA VAL A 180 -9.84 -2.74 -6.21
C VAL A 180 -10.84 -1.66 -6.57
N GLY A 181 -10.50 -0.82 -7.56
CA GLY A 181 -11.38 0.21 -8.13
C GLY A 181 -11.57 1.44 -7.23
N MET A 182 -11.67 1.25 -5.91
CA MET A 182 -11.98 2.30 -4.94
C MET A 182 -10.98 3.45 -4.94
N GLN A 183 -9.71 3.21 -5.31
CA GLN A 183 -8.66 4.23 -5.39
C GLN A 183 -9.00 5.39 -6.34
N ARG A 184 -9.96 5.20 -7.26
CA ARG A 184 -10.47 6.26 -8.14
C ARG A 184 -11.20 7.36 -7.38
N ASN A 185 -12.02 6.99 -6.40
CA ASN A 185 -12.94 7.91 -5.73
C ASN A 185 -12.70 8.03 -4.23
N TYR A 186 -11.82 7.23 -3.65
CA TYR A 186 -11.47 7.28 -2.24
C TYR A 186 -10.01 7.65 -2.09
N VAL A 187 -9.73 8.49 -1.08
CA VAL A 187 -8.37 8.61 -0.55
C VAL A 187 -8.24 7.76 0.68
N HIS A 188 -7.01 7.44 1.01
CA HIS A 188 -6.71 6.72 2.24
C HIS A 188 -5.51 7.32 2.98
N ALA A 189 -5.46 7.08 4.28
CA ALA A 189 -4.38 7.47 5.17
C ALA A 189 -4.06 6.34 6.15
N ILE A 190 -2.87 6.40 6.74
CA ILE A 190 -2.53 5.59 7.92
C ILE A 190 -2.19 6.52 9.06
N ARG A 191 -2.84 6.32 10.21
CA ARG A 191 -2.60 7.08 11.43
C ARG A 191 -1.21 6.78 12.03
N PRO A 192 -0.64 7.72 12.80
CA PRO A 192 0.47 7.43 13.72
C PRO A 192 0.17 6.19 14.57
N GLY A 193 1.15 5.29 14.69
CA GLY A 193 0.97 4.04 15.42
C GLY A 193 2.28 3.41 15.87
N LYS A 194 2.25 2.11 16.18
CA LYS A 194 3.43 1.32 16.52
C LYS A 194 4.24 0.96 15.27
N LYS A 195 5.44 0.43 15.51
CA LYS A 195 6.36 -0.02 14.45
C LYS A 195 5.72 -1.10 13.58
N ARG A 196 5.81 -0.94 12.27
CA ARG A 196 5.26 -1.90 11.30
C ARG A 196 5.92 -1.80 9.95
N ILE A 197 5.67 -2.82 9.13
CA ILE A 197 6.01 -2.83 7.71
C ILE A 197 4.75 -3.12 6.92
N SER A 198 4.50 -2.33 5.87
CA SER A 198 3.54 -2.70 4.84
C SER A 198 4.22 -2.99 3.52
N VAL A 199 3.77 -4.05 2.85
CA VAL A 199 4.21 -4.41 1.49
C VAL A 199 3.00 -4.28 0.57
N VAL A 200 3.07 -3.37 -0.39
CA VAL A 200 1.96 -3.00 -1.27
C VAL A 200 2.27 -3.42 -2.71
N PHE A 201 1.59 -4.45 -3.22
CA PHE A 201 1.74 -4.94 -4.60
C PHE A 201 0.73 -4.27 -5.55
N ARG A 202 1.18 -3.98 -6.79
CA ARG A 202 0.39 -3.30 -7.84
C ARG A 202 0.82 -3.63 -9.28
#